data_AF-A0A0R2CF05-F1
#
_entry.id   AF-A0A0R2CF05-F1
#
_cell.length_a   1.000
_cell.length_b   1.000
_cell.length_c   1.000
_cell.angle_alpha   90.00
_cell.angle_beta   90.00
_cell.angle_gamma   90.00
#
_symmetry.space_group_name_H-M   'P 1'
#
loop_
_entity.id
_entity.type
_entity.pdbx_description
1 polymer ?
#
loop_
_entity_poly.entity_id
_entity_poly.type
_entity_poly.pdbx_seq_one_letter_code
_entity_poly.pdbx_strand_id
1 'polypeptide(L)'
;MEQTSWGHFMRRFRKDRGMSLAEAVKGAHCAPSTLSRFERDEADISINSMKQIMANLVMNTWDFREHVTDNAEYFTDNKLYYFMSGKTDRLRQLAAAYSAQHSEQRPMPAVAYTKLIYRLAIEPATPIRRLQRDQEQLLAQLLQPFQGWNIAQRFAIYVALRFASHELLSVMSIRLSRFALAYDDDSIQSYSVTMEDLSILLVHLVARHEIDLAHQVAAALEHTHTTLVRNGENFDLKGHIMGEAAPYQFAKAVLAWREEPTAITSAHVRDVIHDIRNTGMDYITQYYQECWDTIQSGVTSWHDVTLNAPTIPPAPLHAWAFTADNLRQVRNILGLDLGEVAVDWTSATQSRFEKGQTQLGFKASLKLLNALLLDYKFLFGVMFDSPETALSKRIEQTHGPDFTQRVKVALAREIAALPKTPRNLYLMQYGVLGRHAIGQLTWHGKTFAEACAIMGAKQYADATVAGILATRWIRVSDVHRMLNTLGLLDKEQYVQVWRHVLSHTRIDSRSDGAFGAVATQGVIIYYQATDVVRLRQLWGFLTQMTEIFQPTLIPSVTGTEMVCRLFMYPEQADTTIAALYRAQQAMHNLMPTPAEQAVLPPDAFTVCIYYLDVFKHWRATAVLPGSTRPER
;
A
#
# COMPACT_ATOMS: atom_id res chain seq x y z
N MET A 1 19.75 -1.90 -15.36
CA MET A 1 19.04 -3.12 -14.93
C MET A 1 18.14 -3.56 -16.06
N GLU A 2 18.32 -4.76 -16.59
CA GLU A 2 17.39 -5.30 -17.59
C GLU A 2 16.05 -5.63 -16.92
N GLN A 3 14.98 -5.03 -17.43
CA GLN A 3 13.63 -5.30 -16.94
C GLN A 3 13.24 -6.72 -17.32
N THR A 4 12.90 -7.54 -16.32
CA THR A 4 12.39 -8.89 -16.57
C THR A 4 11.01 -8.78 -17.23
N SER A 5 10.75 -9.53 -18.27
CA SER A 5 9.42 -9.61 -18.89
C SER A 5 8.43 -10.38 -18.01
N TRP A 6 7.13 -10.20 -18.26
CA TRP A 6 6.08 -10.99 -17.61
C TRP A 6 6.25 -12.50 -17.83
N GLY A 7 6.63 -12.92 -19.04
CA GLY A 7 6.91 -14.32 -19.34
C GLY A 7 8.03 -14.90 -18.48
N HIS A 8 9.17 -14.21 -18.42
CA HIS A 8 10.31 -14.65 -17.63
C HIS A 8 10.06 -14.59 -16.12
N PHE A 9 9.30 -13.60 -15.64
CA PHE A 9 8.85 -13.52 -14.26
C PHE A 9 8.03 -14.77 -13.87
N MET A 10 7.00 -15.09 -14.65
CA MET A 10 6.17 -16.28 -14.42
C MET A 10 6.96 -17.57 -14.46
N ARG A 11 7.89 -17.70 -15.42
CA ARG A 11 8.80 -18.85 -15.51
C ARG A 11 9.66 -19.02 -14.27
N ARG A 12 10.26 -17.92 -13.79
CA ARG A 12 11.09 -17.93 -12.58
C ARG A 12 10.25 -18.31 -11.37
N PHE A 13 9.06 -17.72 -11.23
CA PHE A 13 8.15 -18.03 -10.12
C PHE A 13 7.77 -19.51 -10.11
N ARG A 14 7.32 -20.07 -11.24
CA ARG A 14 6.98 -21.49 -11.37
C ARG A 14 8.14 -22.42 -11.02
N LYS A 15 9.34 -22.14 -11.55
CA LYS A 15 10.54 -22.92 -11.24
C LYS A 15 10.91 -22.86 -9.77
N ASP A 16 10.75 -21.70 -9.14
CA ASP A 16 11.03 -21.53 -7.71
C ASP A 16 10.00 -22.25 -6.83
N ARG A 17 8.77 -22.42 -7.32
CA ARG A 17 7.75 -23.32 -6.73
C ARG A 17 7.99 -24.81 -7.02
N GLY A 18 9.01 -25.16 -7.82
CA GLY A 18 9.31 -26.55 -8.19
C GLY A 18 8.23 -27.20 -9.06
N MET A 19 7.36 -26.42 -9.69
CA MET A 19 6.22 -26.94 -10.46
C MET A 19 6.57 -27.17 -11.93
N SER A 20 6.12 -28.29 -12.47
CA SER A 20 6.14 -28.56 -13.91
C SER A 20 5.14 -27.65 -14.65
N LEU A 21 5.29 -27.56 -15.98
CA LEU A 21 4.30 -26.86 -16.81
C LEU A 21 2.91 -27.51 -16.72
N ALA A 22 2.85 -28.85 -16.67
CA ALA A 22 1.60 -29.60 -16.60
C ALA A 22 0.82 -29.34 -15.30
N GLU A 23 1.55 -29.27 -14.16
CA GLU A 23 0.94 -28.92 -12.88
C GLU A 23 0.45 -27.47 -12.86
N ALA A 24 1.25 -26.54 -13.40
CA ALA A 24 0.90 -25.12 -13.42
C ALA A 24 -0.37 -24.84 -14.25
N VAL A 25 -0.58 -25.54 -15.37
CA VAL A 25 -1.77 -25.32 -16.24
C VAL A 25 -2.97 -26.18 -15.86
N LYS A 26 -2.91 -26.99 -14.79
CA LYS A 26 -4.01 -27.88 -14.41
C LYS A 26 -5.31 -27.09 -14.22
N GLY A 27 -6.36 -27.42 -14.98
CA GLY A 27 -7.64 -26.72 -14.94
C GLY A 27 -7.66 -25.34 -15.60
N ALA A 28 -6.53 -24.84 -16.12
CA ALA A 28 -6.45 -23.50 -16.72
C ALA A 28 -6.99 -23.42 -18.17
N HIS A 29 -7.55 -24.52 -18.68
CA HIS A 29 -8.06 -24.65 -20.05
C HIS A 29 -7.03 -24.24 -21.12
N CYS A 30 -5.73 -24.45 -20.86
CA CYS A 30 -4.66 -24.22 -21.82
C CYS A 30 -3.62 -25.35 -21.77
N ALA A 31 -2.90 -25.54 -22.88
CA ALA A 31 -1.86 -26.57 -22.97
C ALA A 31 -0.56 -26.12 -22.29
N PRO A 32 0.27 -27.06 -21.77
CA PRO A 32 1.61 -26.75 -21.25
C PRO A 32 2.50 -25.99 -22.24
N SER A 33 2.34 -26.25 -23.55
CA SER A 33 3.04 -25.56 -24.62
C SER A 33 2.65 -24.07 -24.73
N THR A 34 1.38 -23.74 -24.46
CA THR A 34 0.91 -22.34 -24.41
C THR A 34 1.61 -21.58 -23.29
N LEU A 35 1.64 -22.15 -22.07
CA LEU A 35 2.39 -21.54 -20.96
C LEU A 35 3.89 -21.43 -21.29
N SER A 36 4.49 -22.45 -21.91
CA SER A 36 5.90 -22.41 -22.33
C SER A 36 6.20 -21.29 -23.34
N ARG A 37 5.29 -21.02 -24.29
CA ARG A 37 5.42 -19.89 -25.23
C ARG A 37 5.23 -18.56 -24.51
N PHE A 38 4.27 -18.45 -23.60
CA PHE A 38 4.10 -17.27 -22.75
C PHE A 38 5.36 -16.97 -21.92
N GLU A 39 5.94 -17.99 -21.29
CA GLU A 39 7.16 -17.89 -20.47
C GLU A 39 8.44 -17.47 -21.23
N ARG A 40 8.38 -17.55 -22.57
CA ARG A 40 9.41 -17.11 -23.52
C ARG A 40 9.01 -15.84 -24.28
N ASP A 41 7.90 -15.22 -23.88
CA ASP A 41 7.29 -14.04 -24.50
C ASP A 41 6.85 -14.20 -25.96
N GLU A 42 6.72 -15.43 -26.44
CA GLU A 42 6.32 -15.78 -27.82
C GLU A 42 4.80 -15.79 -28.04
N ALA A 43 4.02 -15.73 -26.97
CA ALA A 43 2.56 -15.69 -27.01
C ALA A 43 2.01 -14.94 -25.77
N ASP A 44 0.77 -14.46 -25.89
CA ASP A 44 -0.03 -14.07 -24.73
C ASP A 44 -0.96 -15.22 -24.32
N ILE A 45 -1.51 -15.14 -23.11
CA ILE A 45 -2.43 -16.14 -22.56
C ILE A 45 -3.69 -15.45 -22.06
N SER A 46 -4.85 -16.13 -22.15
CA SER A 46 -6.12 -15.55 -21.67
C SER A 46 -6.07 -15.23 -20.17
N ILE A 47 -6.81 -14.20 -19.74
CA ILE A 47 -6.93 -13.84 -18.31
C ILE A 47 -7.47 -15.01 -17.49
N ASN A 48 -8.46 -15.75 -18.01
CA ASN A 48 -9.05 -16.90 -17.30
C ASN A 48 -8.03 -18.03 -17.09
N SER A 49 -7.25 -18.35 -18.11
CA SER A 49 -6.16 -19.31 -17.99
C SER A 49 -5.10 -18.81 -17.01
N MET A 50 -4.73 -17.53 -17.10
CA MET A 50 -3.75 -16.93 -16.19
C MET A 50 -4.24 -16.96 -14.73
N LYS A 51 -5.49 -16.58 -14.46
CA LYS A 51 -6.11 -16.67 -13.13
C LYS A 51 -5.90 -18.05 -12.51
N GLN A 52 -6.21 -19.11 -13.25
CA GLN A 52 -6.05 -20.48 -12.75
C GLN A 52 -4.58 -20.87 -12.58
N ILE A 53 -3.69 -20.47 -13.50
CA ILE A 53 -2.24 -20.71 -13.38
C ILE A 53 -1.71 -20.04 -12.11
N MET A 54 -2.08 -18.79 -11.87
CA MET A 54 -1.66 -18.02 -10.69
C MET A 54 -2.18 -18.65 -9.40
N ALA A 55 -3.42 -19.15 -9.40
CA ALA A 55 -3.97 -19.92 -8.29
C ALA A 55 -3.19 -21.22 -8.03
N ASN A 56 -2.84 -21.98 -9.08
CA ASN A 56 -2.04 -23.20 -8.97
C ASN A 56 -0.63 -22.93 -8.45
N LEU A 57 -0.02 -21.82 -8.86
CA LEU A 57 1.28 -21.34 -8.38
C LEU A 57 1.21 -20.75 -6.96
N VAL A 58 -0.01 -20.58 -6.43
CA VAL A 58 -0.28 -19.93 -5.14
C VAL A 58 0.40 -18.57 -5.08
N MET A 59 0.27 -17.82 -6.18
CA MET A 59 0.74 -16.45 -6.30
C MET A 59 -0.35 -15.48 -5.81
N ASN A 60 0.01 -14.32 -5.28
CA ASN A 60 -0.95 -13.27 -4.90
C ASN A 60 -0.48 -11.87 -5.35
N THR A 61 -1.27 -10.84 -5.08
CA THR A 61 -0.98 -9.44 -5.44
C THR A 61 0.40 -8.95 -5.02
N TRP A 62 0.95 -9.47 -3.91
CA TRP A 62 2.24 -9.05 -3.36
C TRP A 62 3.42 -9.55 -4.17
N ASP A 63 3.35 -10.75 -4.75
CA ASP A 63 4.40 -11.25 -5.66
C ASP A 63 4.48 -10.37 -6.93
N PHE A 64 3.35 -9.81 -7.36
CA PHE A 64 3.31 -8.87 -8.48
C PHE A 64 3.86 -7.50 -8.11
N ARG A 65 3.58 -7.03 -6.88
CA ARG A 65 4.17 -5.81 -6.35
C ARG A 65 5.69 -5.85 -6.45
N GLU A 66 6.32 -6.99 -6.11
CA GLU A 66 7.77 -7.17 -6.27
C GLU A 66 8.23 -6.89 -7.71
N HIS A 67 7.49 -7.41 -8.71
CA HIS A 67 7.84 -7.25 -10.11
C HIS A 67 7.66 -5.82 -10.64
N VAL A 68 6.62 -5.13 -10.19
CA VAL A 68 6.26 -3.80 -10.72
C VAL A 68 6.92 -2.64 -9.97
N THR A 69 7.42 -2.85 -8.75
CA THR A 69 8.00 -1.78 -7.89
C THR A 69 9.10 -0.99 -8.59
N ASP A 70 10.04 -1.68 -9.23
CA ASP A 70 11.17 -1.05 -9.94
C ASP A 70 10.95 -0.95 -11.46
N ASN A 71 9.82 -1.43 -11.96
CA ASN A 71 9.49 -1.38 -13.37
C ASN A 71 9.05 0.03 -13.75
N ALA A 72 9.75 0.68 -14.68
CA ALA A 72 9.51 2.06 -15.07
C ALA A 72 8.08 2.33 -15.59
N GLU A 73 7.43 1.29 -16.12
CA GLU A 73 6.08 1.31 -16.68
C GLU A 73 4.98 1.68 -15.68
N TYR A 74 5.12 1.27 -14.40
CA TYR A 74 4.05 1.34 -13.42
C TYR A 74 4.31 2.42 -12.37
N PHE A 75 3.35 3.29 -12.09
CA PHE A 75 3.42 4.14 -10.89
C PHE A 75 3.20 3.30 -9.63
N THR A 76 4.00 3.55 -8.59
CA THR A 76 3.93 2.86 -7.30
C THR A 76 4.23 3.83 -6.15
N ASP A 77 3.76 3.51 -4.94
CA ASP A 77 3.99 4.34 -3.74
C ASP A 77 5.48 4.59 -3.51
N ASN A 78 6.31 3.56 -3.70
CA ASN A 78 7.77 3.66 -3.54
C ASN A 78 8.38 4.75 -4.42
N LYS A 79 7.86 4.95 -5.64
CA LYS A 79 8.33 6.01 -6.53
C LYS A 79 7.90 7.39 -6.05
N LEU A 80 6.71 7.50 -5.47
CA LEU A 80 6.24 8.76 -4.88
C LEU A 80 7.11 9.10 -3.67
N TYR A 81 7.45 8.09 -2.87
CA TYR A 81 8.41 8.25 -1.78
C TYR A 81 9.82 8.60 -2.28
N TYR A 82 10.29 8.11 -3.44
CA TYR A 82 11.53 8.61 -4.05
C TYR A 82 11.47 10.11 -4.36
N PHE A 83 10.31 10.61 -4.78
CA PHE A 83 10.11 12.05 -4.99
C PHE A 83 10.15 12.82 -3.66
N MET A 84 9.34 12.42 -2.68
CA MET A 84 9.26 13.11 -1.39
C MET A 84 10.59 13.07 -0.61
N SER A 85 11.36 11.99 -0.74
CA SER A 85 12.68 11.84 -0.12
C SER A 85 13.84 12.45 -0.90
N GLY A 86 13.57 13.16 -2.01
CA GLY A 86 14.62 13.77 -2.82
C GLY A 86 15.57 12.78 -3.51
N LYS A 87 15.17 11.52 -3.72
CA LYS A 87 15.97 10.48 -4.42
C LYS A 87 15.94 10.66 -5.93
N THR A 88 16.32 11.86 -6.39
CA THR A 88 16.24 12.29 -7.79
C THR A 88 17.00 11.38 -8.75
N ASP A 89 18.13 10.78 -8.34
CA ASP A 89 18.89 9.85 -9.20
C ASP A 89 18.10 8.59 -9.57
N ARG A 90 17.32 8.06 -8.62
CA ARG A 90 16.44 6.92 -8.89
C ARG A 90 15.33 7.29 -9.86
N LEU A 91 14.74 8.48 -9.68
CA LEU A 91 13.73 9.00 -10.60
C LEU A 91 14.31 9.25 -12.01
N ARG A 92 15.55 9.75 -12.13
CA ARG A 92 16.23 9.88 -13.45
C ARG A 92 16.43 8.53 -14.13
N GLN A 93 16.83 7.50 -13.40
CA GLN A 93 16.98 6.15 -13.93
C GLN A 93 15.65 5.61 -14.45
N LEU A 94 14.56 5.79 -13.69
CA LEU A 94 13.21 5.39 -14.09
C LEU A 94 12.73 6.16 -15.32
N ALA A 95 12.94 7.48 -15.35
CA ALA A 95 12.58 8.35 -16.48
C ALA A 95 13.29 7.93 -17.78
N ALA A 96 14.58 7.62 -17.69
CA ALA A 96 15.39 7.16 -18.82
C ALA A 96 14.93 5.77 -19.30
N ALA A 97 14.70 4.83 -18.38
CA ALA A 97 14.20 3.50 -18.70
C ALA A 97 12.83 3.53 -19.39
N TYR A 98 11.89 4.34 -18.86
CA TYR A 98 10.58 4.54 -19.47
C TYR A 98 10.70 5.15 -20.87
N SER A 99 11.52 6.19 -21.02
CA SER A 99 11.70 6.85 -22.32
C SER A 99 12.28 5.90 -23.38
N ALA A 100 13.20 5.03 -23.00
CA ALA A 100 13.78 4.01 -23.88
C ALA A 100 12.76 2.94 -24.31
N GLN A 101 11.85 2.53 -23.43
CA GLN A 101 10.81 1.53 -23.74
C GLN A 101 9.70 2.07 -24.66
N HIS A 102 9.52 3.40 -24.66
CA HIS A 102 8.50 4.10 -25.44
C HIS A 102 9.11 5.08 -26.46
N SER A 103 10.25 4.73 -27.06
CA SER A 103 10.91 5.54 -28.10
C SER A 103 10.21 5.45 -29.46
N GLU A 104 9.73 4.25 -29.82
CA GLU A 104 9.14 3.95 -31.14
C GLU A 104 7.60 3.95 -31.14
N GLN A 105 6.99 4.22 -29.99
CA GLN A 105 5.54 4.14 -29.87
C GLN A 105 4.86 5.38 -30.48
N ARG A 106 3.69 5.14 -31.07
CA ARG A 106 2.73 6.21 -31.42
C ARG A 106 2.53 7.12 -30.19
N PRO A 107 2.38 8.45 -30.38
CA PRO A 107 2.02 9.35 -29.28
C PRO A 107 0.69 8.89 -28.64
N MET A 108 0.80 8.32 -27.45
CA MET A 108 -0.33 7.93 -26.60
C MET A 108 -0.42 8.89 -25.41
N PRO A 109 -1.61 9.39 -25.04
CA PRO A 109 -1.77 10.33 -23.93
C PRO A 109 -1.17 9.83 -22.61
N ALA A 110 -1.35 8.54 -22.26
CA ALA A 110 -0.76 7.96 -21.04
C ALA A 110 0.78 7.94 -21.05
N VAL A 111 1.40 7.77 -22.23
CA VAL A 111 2.86 7.82 -22.40
C VAL A 111 3.36 9.26 -22.25
N ALA A 112 2.67 10.22 -22.87
CA ALA A 112 2.97 11.64 -22.72
C ALA A 112 2.83 12.09 -21.25
N TYR A 113 1.78 11.63 -20.58
CA TYR A 113 1.54 11.87 -19.16
C TYR A 113 2.69 11.31 -18.31
N THR A 114 3.04 10.03 -18.48
CA THR A 114 4.08 9.40 -17.67
C THR A 114 5.45 10.06 -17.87
N LYS A 115 5.80 10.41 -19.13
CA LYS A 115 7.02 11.19 -19.43
C LYS A 115 6.98 12.57 -18.77
N LEU A 116 5.84 13.27 -18.81
CA LEU A 116 5.64 14.56 -18.16
C LEU A 116 5.87 14.46 -16.65
N ILE A 117 5.23 13.50 -15.99
CA ILE A 117 5.33 13.31 -14.54
C ILE A 117 6.77 13.00 -14.12
N TYR A 118 7.45 12.04 -14.77
CA TYR A 118 8.85 11.74 -14.43
C TYR A 118 9.77 12.95 -14.65
N ARG A 119 9.58 13.71 -15.73
CA ARG A 119 10.36 14.93 -15.98
C ARG A 119 10.15 15.97 -14.89
N LEU A 120 8.89 16.24 -14.52
CA LEU A 120 8.59 17.21 -13.47
C LEU A 120 9.04 16.75 -12.08
N ALA A 121 9.13 15.44 -11.83
CA ALA A 121 9.59 14.87 -10.56
C ALA A 121 11.09 15.07 -10.32
N ILE A 122 11.87 15.23 -11.38
CA ILE A 122 13.31 15.49 -11.30
C ILE A 122 13.68 16.97 -11.44
N GLU A 123 12.72 17.82 -11.83
CA GLU A 123 12.89 19.27 -11.91
C GLU A 123 12.81 19.89 -10.50
N PRO A 124 13.72 20.82 -10.14
CA PRO A 124 13.61 21.56 -8.89
C PRO A 124 12.35 22.44 -8.90
N ALA A 125 11.71 22.61 -7.74
CA ALA A 125 10.67 23.60 -7.59
C ALA A 125 11.28 24.99 -7.76
N THR A 126 10.84 25.74 -8.76
CA THR A 126 11.21 27.15 -8.91
C THR A 126 9.95 28.00 -9.02
N PRO A 127 9.90 29.20 -8.41
CA PRO A 127 8.69 30.04 -8.42
C PRO A 127 8.24 30.48 -9.82
N ILE A 128 9.15 30.44 -10.80
CA ILE A 128 8.89 30.88 -12.18
C ILE A 128 8.48 29.74 -13.12
N ARG A 129 8.62 28.48 -12.69
CA ARG A 129 8.27 27.33 -13.54
C ARG A 129 6.76 27.20 -13.64
N ARG A 130 6.30 27.01 -14.87
CA ARG A 130 4.88 26.89 -15.25
C ARG A 130 4.70 25.69 -16.16
N LEU A 131 3.58 24.99 -16.08
CA LEU A 131 3.21 24.01 -17.09
C LEU A 131 2.99 24.69 -18.45
N GLN A 132 3.25 23.95 -19.53
CA GLN A 132 2.88 24.39 -20.87
C GLN A 132 1.39 24.10 -21.12
N ARG A 133 0.76 24.86 -22.02
CA ARG A 133 -0.69 24.74 -22.30
C ARG A 133 -1.12 23.32 -22.67
N ASP A 134 -0.33 22.64 -23.49
CA ASP A 134 -0.56 21.25 -23.89
C ASP A 134 -0.45 20.27 -22.69
N GLN A 135 0.45 20.56 -21.75
CA GLN A 135 0.60 19.80 -20.51
C GLN A 135 -0.58 20.02 -19.58
N GLU A 136 -1.08 21.25 -19.46
CA GLU A 136 -2.28 21.54 -18.68
C GLU A 136 -3.51 20.87 -19.27
N GLN A 137 -3.67 20.93 -20.59
CA GLN A 137 -4.77 20.26 -21.28
C GLN A 137 -4.72 18.73 -21.07
N LEU A 138 -3.52 18.13 -21.16
CA LEU A 138 -3.32 16.70 -20.91
C LEU A 138 -3.66 16.32 -19.47
N LEU A 139 -3.22 17.11 -18.48
CA LEU A 139 -3.56 16.87 -17.07
C LEU A 139 -5.07 17.07 -16.82
N ALA A 140 -5.67 18.12 -17.36
CA ALA A 140 -7.11 18.37 -17.25
C ALA A 140 -7.94 17.26 -17.90
N GLN A 141 -7.43 16.60 -18.94
CA GLN A 141 -8.08 15.43 -19.55
C GLN A 141 -7.94 14.19 -18.66
N LEU A 142 -6.74 13.90 -18.14
CA LEU A 142 -6.42 12.63 -17.49
C LEU A 142 -6.64 12.60 -15.97
N LEU A 143 -6.75 13.77 -15.33
CA LEU A 143 -7.10 13.92 -13.91
C LEU A 143 -8.61 14.14 -13.74
N GLN A 144 -9.39 13.18 -14.23
CA GLN A 144 -10.82 13.09 -13.96
C GLN A 144 -11.02 12.10 -12.81
N PRO A 145 -11.72 12.45 -11.72
CA PRO A 145 -11.96 11.50 -10.64
C PRO A 145 -13.02 10.46 -11.03
N PHE A 146 -12.72 9.20 -10.70
CA PHE A 146 -13.59 8.03 -10.86
C PHE A 146 -13.14 6.96 -9.84
N GLN A 147 -13.89 5.85 -9.69
CA GLN A 147 -13.63 4.81 -8.67
C GLN A 147 -12.23 4.18 -8.72
N GLY A 148 -11.52 4.30 -9.85
CA GLY A 148 -10.16 3.79 -10.02
C GLY A 148 -9.06 4.82 -9.87
N TRP A 149 -9.36 5.97 -9.26
CA TRP A 149 -8.35 6.94 -8.85
C TRP A 149 -7.26 6.25 -8.02
N ASN A 150 -6.01 6.46 -8.41
CA ASN A 150 -4.88 5.70 -7.85
C ASN A 150 -3.59 6.52 -7.81
N ILE A 151 -2.48 5.84 -7.52
CA ILE A 151 -1.15 6.43 -7.35
C ILE A 151 -0.66 7.21 -8.57
N ALA A 152 -1.08 6.85 -9.79
CA ALA A 152 -0.70 7.58 -11.00
C ALA A 152 -1.26 9.02 -10.99
N GLN A 153 -2.52 9.19 -10.60
CA GLN A 153 -3.14 10.53 -10.48
C GLN A 153 -2.61 11.28 -9.26
N ARG A 154 -2.40 10.60 -8.12
CA ARG A 154 -1.74 11.18 -6.94
C ARG A 154 -0.37 11.77 -7.27
N PHE A 155 0.42 11.06 -8.08
CA PHE A 155 1.71 11.55 -8.54
C PHE A 155 1.61 12.92 -9.23
N ALA A 156 0.59 13.15 -10.04
CA ALA A 156 0.39 14.45 -10.68
C ALA A 156 0.01 15.55 -9.69
N ILE A 157 -0.76 15.23 -8.65
CA ILE A 157 -1.05 16.20 -7.58
C ILE A 157 0.27 16.66 -6.95
N TYR A 158 1.08 15.72 -6.46
CA TYR A 158 2.37 16.01 -5.81
C TYR A 158 3.38 16.73 -6.73
N VAL A 159 3.49 16.27 -7.97
CA VAL A 159 4.62 16.63 -8.84
C VAL A 159 4.28 17.73 -9.83
N ALA A 160 3.09 17.67 -10.44
CA ALA A 160 2.73 18.51 -11.56
C ALA A 160 1.91 19.74 -11.12
N LEU A 161 0.94 19.58 -10.21
CA LEU A 161 0.05 20.67 -9.83
C LEU A 161 0.74 21.80 -9.07
N ARG A 162 1.93 21.57 -8.50
CA ARG A 162 2.80 22.65 -7.99
C ARG A 162 3.18 23.69 -9.06
N PHE A 163 3.10 23.35 -10.35
CA PHE A 163 3.38 24.24 -11.49
C PHE A 163 2.15 24.71 -12.26
N ALA A 164 0.95 24.30 -11.85
CA ALA A 164 -0.30 24.55 -12.55
C ALA A 164 -0.72 26.02 -12.55
N SER A 165 -1.51 26.40 -13.55
CA SER A 165 -2.24 27.65 -13.62
C SER A 165 -3.40 27.68 -12.62
N HIS A 166 -3.96 28.88 -12.41
CA HIS A 166 -5.21 29.06 -11.68
C HIS A 166 -6.34 28.22 -12.29
N GLU A 167 -6.47 28.20 -13.61
CA GLU A 167 -7.56 27.51 -14.31
C GLU A 167 -7.48 26.00 -14.09
N LEU A 168 -6.30 25.40 -14.20
CA LEU A 168 -6.12 23.97 -13.94
C LEU A 168 -6.40 23.64 -12.46
N LEU A 169 -5.89 24.45 -11.53
CA LEU A 169 -6.16 24.27 -10.09
C LEU A 169 -7.65 24.41 -9.77
N SER A 170 -8.35 25.35 -10.39
CA SER A 170 -9.80 25.53 -10.25
C SER A 170 -10.56 24.30 -10.72
N VAL A 171 -10.24 23.79 -11.91
CA VAL A 171 -10.86 22.56 -12.45
C VAL A 171 -10.61 21.37 -11.52
N MET A 172 -9.38 21.17 -11.04
CA MET A 172 -9.03 20.07 -10.13
C MET A 172 -9.76 20.20 -8.79
N SER A 173 -9.77 21.39 -8.20
CA SER A 173 -10.43 21.67 -6.92
C SER A 173 -11.92 21.35 -6.99
N ILE A 174 -12.61 21.80 -8.05
CA ILE A 174 -14.02 21.53 -8.25
C ILE A 174 -14.30 20.04 -8.41
N ARG A 175 -13.52 19.34 -9.23
CA ARG A 175 -13.73 17.91 -9.52
C ARG A 175 -13.47 17.02 -8.32
N LEU A 176 -12.32 17.18 -7.68
CA LEU A 176 -11.95 16.34 -6.53
C LEU A 176 -12.86 16.61 -5.34
N SER A 177 -13.19 17.89 -5.08
CA SER A 177 -14.13 18.23 -3.99
C SER A 177 -15.51 17.64 -4.24
N ARG A 178 -16.06 17.78 -5.47
CA ARG A 178 -17.36 17.20 -5.81
C ARG A 178 -17.39 15.68 -5.65
N PHE A 179 -16.32 15.01 -6.08
CA PHE A 179 -16.23 13.56 -5.99
C PHE A 179 -16.11 13.09 -4.53
N ALA A 180 -15.28 13.75 -3.73
CA ALA A 180 -15.13 13.46 -2.31
C ALA A 180 -16.42 13.70 -1.51
N LEU A 181 -17.14 14.78 -1.82
CA LEU A 181 -18.45 15.10 -1.20
C LEU A 181 -19.58 14.15 -1.60
N ALA A 182 -19.40 13.35 -2.65
CA ALA A 182 -20.40 12.38 -3.09
C ALA A 182 -20.36 11.07 -2.26
N TYR A 183 -19.31 10.85 -1.47
CA TYR A 183 -19.22 9.71 -0.58
C TYR A 183 -20.05 9.92 0.69
N ASP A 184 -20.69 8.85 1.13
CA ASP A 184 -21.48 8.76 2.36
C ASP A 184 -21.09 7.49 3.14
N ASP A 185 -21.80 7.22 4.24
CA ASP A 185 -21.49 6.09 5.12
C ASP A 185 -21.60 4.73 4.39
N ASP A 186 -22.48 4.62 3.38
CA ASP A 186 -22.70 3.39 2.61
C ASP A 186 -21.66 3.20 1.49
N SER A 187 -21.14 4.29 0.94
CA SER A 187 -20.26 4.29 -0.24
C SER A 187 -18.79 4.54 0.07
N ILE A 188 -18.43 4.91 1.31
CA ILE A 188 -17.06 5.23 1.71
C ILE A 188 -16.07 4.06 1.51
N GLN A 189 -16.54 2.82 1.43
CA GLN A 189 -15.67 1.68 1.09
C GLN A 189 -15.18 1.70 -0.37
N SER A 190 -15.88 2.40 -1.25
CA SER A 190 -15.52 2.61 -2.66
C SER A 190 -14.80 3.95 -2.89
N TYR A 191 -14.33 4.54 -1.80
CA TYR A 191 -13.52 5.73 -1.78
C TYR A 191 -12.18 5.54 -2.49
N SER A 192 -11.83 6.50 -3.36
CA SER A 192 -10.59 6.42 -4.15
C SER A 192 -9.78 7.73 -4.17
N VAL A 193 -10.43 8.89 -4.08
CA VAL A 193 -9.76 10.20 -3.92
C VAL A 193 -9.42 10.41 -2.45
N THR A 194 -8.16 10.25 -2.06
CA THR A 194 -7.73 10.15 -0.66
C THR A 194 -7.70 11.48 0.11
N MET A 195 -7.62 11.45 1.46
CA MET A 195 -7.41 12.65 2.27
C MET A 195 -6.04 13.21 1.95
N GLU A 196 -5.06 12.34 1.69
CA GLU A 196 -3.75 12.71 1.17
C GLU A 196 -3.87 13.51 -0.14
N ASP A 197 -4.64 13.04 -1.12
CA ASP A 197 -4.82 13.75 -2.40
C ASP A 197 -5.39 15.17 -2.21
N LEU A 198 -6.44 15.30 -1.39
CA LEU A 198 -7.08 16.59 -1.07
C LEU A 198 -6.15 17.50 -0.26
N SER A 199 -5.41 16.94 0.69
CA SER A 199 -4.49 17.68 1.56
C SER A 199 -3.35 18.32 0.76
N ILE A 200 -2.74 17.57 -0.16
CA ILE A 200 -1.64 18.09 -0.97
C ILE A 200 -2.14 19.10 -2.01
N LEU A 201 -3.32 18.89 -2.60
CA LEU A 201 -3.94 19.92 -3.42
C LEU A 201 -4.16 21.22 -2.62
N LEU A 202 -4.69 21.12 -1.40
CA LEU A 202 -4.88 22.27 -0.51
C LEU A 202 -3.55 23.01 -0.27
N VAL A 203 -2.47 22.29 0.03
CA VAL A 203 -1.13 22.85 0.23
C VAL A 203 -0.69 23.66 -1.01
N HIS A 204 -0.91 23.14 -2.22
CA HIS A 204 -0.60 23.85 -3.46
C HIS A 204 -1.46 25.11 -3.68
N LEU A 205 -2.74 25.07 -3.32
CA LEU A 205 -3.63 26.23 -3.38
C LEU A 205 -3.20 27.33 -2.40
N VAL A 206 -2.86 26.96 -1.17
CA VAL A 206 -2.34 27.89 -0.15
C VAL A 206 -1.04 28.56 -0.60
N ALA A 207 -0.10 27.77 -1.16
CA ALA A 207 1.17 28.28 -1.68
C ALA A 207 0.99 29.33 -2.78
N ARG A 208 -0.09 29.21 -3.56
CA ARG A 208 -0.45 30.11 -4.68
C ARG A 208 -1.46 31.19 -4.31
N HIS A 209 -1.89 31.24 -3.05
CA HIS A 209 -2.85 32.22 -2.55
C HIS A 209 -4.26 32.09 -3.15
N GLU A 210 -4.63 30.88 -3.59
CA GLU A 210 -5.95 30.53 -4.12
C GLU A 210 -6.93 30.19 -2.98
N ILE A 211 -7.21 31.16 -2.10
CA ILE A 211 -7.86 30.89 -0.81
C ILE A 211 -9.29 30.38 -0.95
N ASP A 212 -10.08 30.92 -1.89
CA ASP A 212 -11.45 30.47 -2.11
C ASP A 212 -11.50 29.00 -2.55
N LEU A 213 -10.56 28.60 -3.44
CA LEU A 213 -10.40 27.20 -3.84
C LEU A 213 -9.90 26.34 -2.67
N ALA A 214 -8.98 26.87 -1.85
CA ALA A 214 -8.47 26.17 -0.68
C ALA A 214 -9.59 25.86 0.33
N HIS A 215 -10.51 26.80 0.58
CA HIS A 215 -11.69 26.58 1.42
C HIS A 215 -12.63 25.51 0.87
N GLN A 216 -12.84 25.51 -0.45
CA GLN A 216 -13.64 24.47 -1.11
C GLN A 216 -13.04 23.07 -0.88
N VAL A 217 -11.72 22.93 -1.09
CA VAL A 217 -11.02 21.65 -0.88
C VAL A 217 -10.99 21.28 0.61
N ALA A 218 -10.83 22.25 1.51
CA ALA A 218 -10.86 22.03 2.95
C ALA A 218 -12.20 21.46 3.43
N ALA A 219 -13.31 21.96 2.89
CA ALA A 219 -14.64 21.43 3.22
C ALA A 219 -14.81 19.97 2.76
N ALA A 220 -14.33 19.63 1.57
CA ALA A 220 -14.34 18.25 1.07
C ALA A 220 -13.40 17.31 1.86
N LEU A 221 -12.24 17.82 2.28
CA LEU A 221 -11.30 17.13 3.15
C LEU A 221 -11.94 16.81 4.51
N GLU A 222 -12.60 17.78 5.13
CA GLU A 222 -13.25 17.59 6.43
C GLU A 222 -14.46 16.64 6.35
N HIS A 223 -15.25 16.72 5.27
CA HIS A 223 -16.32 15.75 5.01
C HIS A 223 -15.78 14.31 4.89
N THR A 224 -14.71 14.14 4.12
CA THR A 224 -14.05 12.83 3.92
C THR A 224 -13.54 12.29 5.25
N HIS A 225 -12.82 13.12 5.99
CA HIS A 225 -12.28 12.78 7.31
C HIS A 225 -13.39 12.37 8.28
N THR A 226 -14.45 13.18 8.40
CA THR A 226 -15.59 12.90 9.28
C THR A 226 -16.29 11.60 8.90
N THR A 227 -16.44 11.32 7.61
CA THR A 227 -17.06 10.08 7.13
C THR A 227 -16.18 8.86 7.40
N LEU A 228 -14.86 8.96 7.19
CA LEU A 228 -13.93 7.89 7.55
C LEU A 228 -13.95 7.59 9.05
N VAL A 229 -13.89 8.62 9.90
CA VAL A 229 -13.89 8.46 11.36
C VAL A 229 -15.17 7.82 11.87
N ARG A 230 -16.34 8.22 11.35
CA ARG A 230 -17.64 7.60 11.71
C ARG A 230 -17.72 6.12 11.33
N ASN A 231 -17.03 5.72 10.27
CA ASN A 231 -17.00 4.34 9.78
C ASN A 231 -15.72 3.58 10.20
N GLY A 232 -14.90 4.16 11.09
CA GLY A 232 -13.57 3.68 11.47
C GLY A 232 -13.54 2.38 12.27
N GLU A 233 -14.69 1.80 12.62
CA GLU A 233 -14.77 0.43 13.14
C GLU A 233 -14.40 -0.62 12.08
N ASN A 234 -14.48 -0.27 10.79
CA ASN A 234 -13.95 -1.12 9.72
C ASN A 234 -12.41 -1.02 9.68
N PHE A 235 -11.73 -2.16 9.82
CA PHE A 235 -10.28 -2.26 9.84
C PHE A 235 -9.60 -1.59 8.64
N ASP A 236 -10.18 -1.76 7.44
CA ASP A 236 -9.59 -1.21 6.22
C ASP A 236 -9.57 0.33 6.24
N LEU A 237 -10.66 0.95 6.71
CA LEU A 237 -10.77 2.41 6.81
C LEU A 237 -9.88 3.01 7.91
N LYS A 238 -9.67 2.26 9.00
CA LYS A 238 -8.79 2.70 10.09
C LYS A 238 -7.33 2.86 9.64
N GLY A 239 -6.85 1.94 8.80
CA GLY A 239 -5.52 2.05 8.20
C GLY A 239 -5.34 3.31 7.35
N HIS A 240 -6.38 3.72 6.62
CA HIS A 240 -6.39 4.97 5.86
C HIS A 240 -6.31 6.20 6.76
N ILE A 241 -7.13 6.27 7.82
CA ILE A 241 -7.08 7.40 8.78
C ILE A 241 -5.67 7.57 9.35
N MET A 242 -5.02 6.48 9.74
CA MET A 242 -3.66 6.51 10.30
C MET A 242 -2.62 6.89 9.26
N GLY A 243 -2.68 6.29 8.06
CA GLY A 243 -1.71 6.53 6.99
C GLY A 243 -1.77 7.95 6.42
N GLU A 244 -2.92 8.59 6.50
CA GLU A 244 -3.21 9.89 5.88
C GLU A 244 -3.31 11.03 6.91
N ALA A 245 -3.07 10.75 8.20
CA ALA A 245 -3.11 11.74 9.28
C ALA A 245 -2.07 12.88 9.10
N ALA A 246 -0.84 12.53 8.74
CA ALA A 246 0.24 13.51 8.54
C ALA A 246 -0.08 14.57 7.46
N PRO A 247 -0.45 14.19 6.21
CA PRO A 247 -0.84 15.18 5.21
C PRO A 247 -2.07 16.00 5.63
N TYR A 248 -3.07 15.37 6.27
CA TYR A 248 -4.27 16.05 6.77
C TYR A 248 -3.93 17.17 7.77
N GLN A 249 -3.15 16.87 8.80
CA GLN A 249 -2.78 17.85 9.83
C GLN A 249 -1.90 18.96 9.28
N PHE A 250 -0.96 18.62 8.39
CA PHE A 250 -0.12 19.63 7.74
C PHE A 250 -0.95 20.60 6.91
N ALA A 251 -1.88 20.09 6.08
CA ALA A 251 -2.78 20.90 5.27
C ALA A 251 -3.63 21.87 6.12
N LYS A 252 -4.19 21.39 7.24
CA LYS A 252 -4.96 22.24 8.16
C LYS A 252 -4.10 23.33 8.80
N ALA A 253 -2.91 22.97 9.28
CA ALA A 253 -2.01 23.92 9.90
C ALA A 253 -1.58 25.04 8.94
N VAL A 254 -1.28 24.70 7.67
CA VAL A 254 -0.88 25.72 6.68
C VAL A 254 -2.04 26.61 6.25
N LEU A 255 -3.27 26.08 6.17
CA LEU A 255 -4.47 26.89 5.91
C LEU A 255 -4.70 27.90 7.05
N ALA A 256 -4.68 27.42 8.29
CA ALA A 256 -4.86 28.26 9.47
C ALA A 256 -3.78 29.37 9.55
N TRP A 257 -2.52 29.04 9.24
CA TRP A 257 -1.48 30.06 9.13
C TRP A 257 -1.77 31.07 8.02
N ARG A 258 -2.31 30.64 6.89
CA ARG A 258 -2.60 31.53 5.77
C ARG A 258 -3.75 32.49 6.08
N GLU A 259 -4.75 32.03 6.82
CA GLU A 259 -5.86 32.85 7.31
C GLU A 259 -5.40 33.84 8.38
N GLU A 260 -4.53 33.40 9.30
CA GLU A 260 -4.01 34.21 10.40
C GLU A 260 -2.49 34.05 10.53
N PRO A 261 -1.68 34.80 9.76
CA PRO A 261 -0.22 34.64 9.71
C PRO A 261 0.47 35.22 10.94
N THR A 262 0.37 34.50 12.05
CA THR A 262 0.95 34.87 13.35
C THR A 262 2.13 33.98 13.70
N ALA A 263 2.90 34.38 14.73
CA ALA A 263 3.95 33.53 15.28
C ALA A 263 3.40 32.21 15.83
N ILE A 264 2.16 32.20 16.33
CA ILE A 264 1.50 31.03 16.91
C ILE A 264 1.13 30.02 15.83
N THR A 265 0.40 30.44 14.78
CA THR A 265 0.02 29.54 13.69
C THR A 265 1.24 29.06 12.91
N SER A 266 2.28 29.90 12.78
CA SER A 266 3.56 29.49 12.19
C SER A 266 4.31 28.46 13.06
N ALA A 267 4.25 28.59 14.39
CA ALA A 267 4.79 27.59 15.30
C ALA A 267 4.01 26.27 15.16
N HIS A 268 2.68 26.32 15.07
CA HIS A 268 1.86 25.13 14.87
C HIS A 268 2.22 24.34 13.60
N VAL A 269 2.48 25.00 12.47
CA VAL A 269 2.97 24.32 11.26
C VAL A 269 4.30 23.59 11.53
N ARG A 270 5.24 24.26 12.20
CA ARG A 270 6.53 23.65 12.57
C ARG A 270 6.38 22.50 13.55
N ASP A 271 5.43 22.59 14.48
CA ASP A 271 5.13 21.53 15.44
C ASP A 271 4.58 20.29 14.72
N VAL A 272 3.69 20.46 13.74
CA VAL A 272 3.21 19.33 12.90
C VAL A 272 4.37 18.69 12.13
N ILE A 273 5.25 19.48 11.50
CA ILE A 273 6.46 18.95 10.82
C ILE A 273 7.36 18.20 11.82
N HIS A 274 7.50 18.74 13.03
CA HIS A 274 8.29 18.13 14.10
C HIS A 274 7.67 16.80 14.59
N ASP A 275 6.35 16.74 14.72
CA ASP A 275 5.64 15.52 15.09
C ASP A 275 5.79 14.44 14.01
N ILE A 276 5.66 14.79 12.73
CA ILE A 276 5.94 13.88 11.62
C ILE A 276 7.35 13.31 11.73
N ARG A 277 8.36 14.15 12.02
CA ARG A 277 9.74 13.70 12.26
C ARG A 277 9.83 12.73 13.44
N ASN A 278 9.20 13.07 14.57
CA ASN A 278 9.23 12.27 15.79
C ASN A 278 8.59 10.88 15.63
N THR A 279 7.73 10.68 14.62
CA THR A 279 7.20 9.35 14.27
C THR A 279 8.17 8.48 13.45
N GLY A 280 9.33 9.00 13.06
CA GLY A 280 10.33 8.31 12.24
C GLY A 280 10.18 8.54 10.73
N MET A 281 9.29 9.45 10.31
CA MET A 281 9.04 9.76 8.89
C MET A 281 9.99 10.83 8.33
N ASP A 282 11.28 10.74 8.65
CA ASP A 282 12.31 11.75 8.32
C ASP A 282 12.30 12.13 6.83
N TYR A 283 12.12 11.14 5.96
CA TYR A 283 12.16 11.33 4.51
C TYR A 283 10.96 12.12 3.96
N ILE A 284 9.82 12.14 4.65
CA ILE A 284 8.66 12.97 4.27
C ILE A 284 8.76 14.35 4.94
N THR A 285 9.38 14.43 6.12
CA THR A 285 9.59 15.71 6.82
C THR A 285 10.31 16.73 5.93
N GLN A 286 11.30 16.31 5.15
CA GLN A 286 11.98 17.21 4.22
C GLN A 286 11.00 17.79 3.19
N TYR A 287 10.16 16.95 2.57
CA TYR A 287 9.16 17.40 1.61
C TYR A 287 8.19 18.42 2.20
N TYR A 288 7.69 18.20 3.42
CA TYR A 288 6.79 19.16 4.08
C TYR A 288 7.50 20.46 4.46
N GLN A 289 8.78 20.40 4.84
CA GLN A 289 9.60 21.59 5.05
C GLN A 289 9.74 22.41 3.76
N GLU A 290 10.06 21.77 2.64
CA GLU A 290 10.15 22.44 1.33
C GLU A 290 8.81 23.06 0.89
N CYS A 291 7.70 22.36 1.14
CA CYS A 291 6.35 22.89 0.90
C CYS A 291 6.09 24.12 1.77
N TRP A 292 6.44 24.06 3.05
CA TRP A 292 6.28 25.16 3.99
C TRP A 292 7.12 26.38 3.58
N ASP A 293 8.40 26.18 3.24
CA ASP A 293 9.28 27.24 2.76
C ASP A 293 8.69 27.91 1.49
N THR A 294 8.13 27.11 0.59
CA THR A 294 7.44 27.59 -0.62
C THR A 294 6.21 28.43 -0.25
N ILE A 295 5.38 27.98 0.68
CA ILE A 295 4.20 28.72 1.16
C ILE A 295 4.61 30.06 1.77
N GLN A 296 5.67 30.07 2.57
CA GLN A 296 6.17 31.31 3.19
C GLN A 296 6.71 32.29 2.14
N SER A 297 7.41 31.80 1.12
CA SER A 297 7.91 32.65 0.03
C SER A 297 6.81 33.18 -0.89
N GLY A 298 5.68 32.47 -0.97
CA GLY A 298 4.60 32.71 -1.92
C GLY A 298 4.96 32.32 -3.35
N VAL A 299 3.97 31.83 -4.10
CA VAL A 299 4.10 31.53 -5.52
C VAL A 299 3.08 32.37 -6.28
N THR A 300 3.54 33.16 -7.25
CA THR A 300 2.60 33.94 -8.07
C THR A 300 1.78 33.00 -8.95
N SER A 301 0.46 33.07 -8.82
CA SER A 301 -0.46 32.42 -9.76
C SER A 301 -0.26 32.96 -11.17
N TRP A 302 -0.42 32.06 -12.14
CA TRP A 302 -0.41 32.41 -13.56
C TRP A 302 -1.66 31.81 -14.20
N HIS A 303 -2.04 32.36 -15.35
CA HIS A 303 -3.30 32.04 -16.00
C HIS A 303 -3.10 31.37 -17.35
N ASP A 304 -3.79 30.25 -17.57
CA ASP A 304 -4.02 29.65 -18.89
C ASP A 304 -5.49 29.75 -19.28
N VAL A 305 -5.89 30.93 -19.76
CA VAL A 305 -7.24 31.20 -20.25
C VAL A 305 -7.66 30.34 -21.47
N THR A 306 -6.73 29.56 -22.04
CA THR A 306 -7.00 28.67 -23.16
C THR A 306 -7.30 27.24 -22.74
N LEU A 307 -7.20 26.92 -21.45
CA LEU A 307 -7.50 25.60 -20.92
C LEU A 307 -8.97 25.25 -21.18
N ASN A 308 -9.21 24.19 -21.96
CA ASN A 308 -10.55 23.72 -22.28
C ASN A 308 -10.76 22.35 -21.65
N ALA A 309 -11.14 22.35 -20.38
CA ALA A 309 -11.35 21.13 -19.63
C ALA A 309 -12.84 20.73 -19.65
N PRO A 310 -13.22 19.60 -20.28
CA PRO A 310 -14.62 19.16 -20.26
C PRO A 310 -15.05 18.81 -18.84
N THR A 311 -16.17 19.37 -18.39
CA THR A 311 -16.80 19.00 -17.12
C THR A 311 -17.63 17.74 -17.34
N ILE A 312 -17.04 16.58 -17.05
CA ILE A 312 -17.76 15.31 -17.11
C ILE A 312 -18.34 15.05 -15.71
N PRO A 313 -19.65 14.87 -15.56
CA PRO A 313 -20.23 14.51 -14.27
C PRO A 313 -19.63 13.19 -13.79
N PRO A 314 -19.33 13.05 -12.48
CA PRO A 314 -18.93 11.76 -11.95
C PRO A 314 -20.08 10.78 -12.15
N ALA A 315 -19.86 9.76 -12.99
CA ALA A 315 -20.81 8.68 -13.19
C ALA A 315 -20.41 7.53 -12.25
N PRO A 316 -21.25 7.16 -11.26
CA PRO A 316 -20.90 6.05 -10.38
C PRO A 316 -20.86 4.74 -11.18
N LEU A 317 -19.74 4.03 -11.10
CA LEU A 317 -19.61 2.68 -11.64
C LEU A 317 -20.25 1.71 -10.63
N HIS A 318 -21.46 1.25 -10.92
CA HIS A 318 -22.27 0.41 -10.01
C HIS A 318 -21.61 -0.91 -9.58
N ALA A 319 -20.55 -1.35 -10.26
CA ALA A 319 -19.73 -2.49 -9.86
C ALA A 319 -18.28 -2.29 -10.34
N TRP A 320 -17.44 -1.63 -9.54
CA TRP A 320 -16.03 -1.41 -9.86
C TRP A 320 -15.27 -2.75 -9.93
N ALA A 321 -15.06 -3.24 -11.14
CA ALA A 321 -14.42 -4.53 -11.41
C ALA A 321 -13.75 -4.53 -12.79
N PHE A 322 -12.73 -5.37 -12.99
CA PHE A 322 -12.10 -5.51 -14.29
C PHE A 322 -13.07 -6.15 -15.30
N THR A 323 -13.79 -5.30 -16.04
CA THR A 323 -14.75 -5.70 -17.08
C THR A 323 -14.58 -4.81 -18.30
N ALA A 324 -14.94 -5.34 -19.47
CA ALA A 324 -14.91 -4.57 -20.73
C ALA A 324 -15.75 -3.29 -20.65
N ASP A 325 -16.90 -3.35 -19.99
CA ASP A 325 -17.79 -2.20 -19.83
C ASP A 325 -17.17 -1.12 -18.94
N ASN A 326 -16.62 -1.49 -17.77
CA ASN A 326 -15.96 -0.52 -16.89
C ASN A 326 -14.75 0.12 -17.57
N LEU A 327 -13.92 -0.66 -18.29
CA LEU A 327 -12.76 -0.11 -19.02
C LEU A 327 -13.18 0.84 -20.14
N ARG A 328 -14.30 0.55 -20.83
CA ARG A 328 -14.92 1.47 -21.80
C ARG A 328 -15.39 2.76 -21.13
N GLN A 329 -16.04 2.66 -19.97
CA GLN A 329 -16.53 3.81 -19.23
C GLN A 329 -15.36 4.69 -18.74
N VAL A 330 -14.30 4.09 -18.20
CA VAL A 330 -13.06 4.81 -17.84
C VAL A 330 -12.46 5.51 -19.07
N ARG A 331 -12.33 4.81 -20.21
CA ARG A 331 -11.85 5.43 -21.45
C ARG A 331 -12.67 6.67 -21.83
N ASN A 332 -14.00 6.58 -21.76
CA ASN A 332 -14.89 7.70 -22.06
C ASN A 332 -14.75 8.86 -21.04
N ILE A 333 -14.59 8.55 -19.75
CA ILE A 333 -14.35 9.55 -18.69
C ILE A 333 -13.04 10.30 -18.97
N LEU A 334 -11.99 9.60 -19.40
CA LEU A 334 -10.70 10.19 -19.77
C LEU A 334 -10.74 10.87 -21.16
N GLY A 335 -11.88 10.84 -21.86
CA GLY A 335 -12.03 11.42 -23.19
C GLY A 335 -11.09 10.82 -24.24
N LEU A 336 -10.73 9.55 -24.08
CA LEU A 336 -9.76 8.87 -24.95
C LEU A 336 -10.44 8.16 -26.11
N ASP A 337 -9.86 8.24 -27.30
CA ASP A 337 -10.30 7.50 -28.47
C ASP A 337 -9.84 6.03 -28.44
N LEU A 338 -10.51 5.17 -29.20
CA LEU A 338 -10.14 3.75 -29.30
C LEU A 338 -8.69 3.55 -29.78
N GLY A 339 -8.20 4.45 -30.63
CA GLY A 339 -6.82 4.39 -31.15
C GLY A 339 -5.76 4.87 -30.16
N GLU A 340 -6.15 5.51 -29.07
CA GLU A 340 -5.25 6.00 -28.01
C GLU A 340 -5.04 4.97 -26.91
N VAL A 341 -5.92 3.97 -26.82
CA VAL A 341 -5.82 2.86 -25.87
C VAL A 341 -5.46 1.52 -26.53
N ALA A 342 -5.51 1.45 -27.86
CA ALA A 342 -5.10 0.26 -28.61
C ALA A 342 -3.58 0.25 -28.79
N VAL A 343 -2.87 -0.43 -27.87
CA VAL A 343 -1.41 -0.37 -27.74
C VAL A 343 -0.68 -1.17 -28.83
N ASP A 344 -0.90 -2.49 -28.86
CA ASP A 344 -0.32 -3.41 -29.85
C ASP A 344 -1.39 -4.20 -30.62
N TRP A 345 -2.62 -3.68 -30.62
CA TRP A 345 -3.75 -4.18 -31.41
C TRP A 345 -4.47 -3.04 -32.13
N THR A 346 -5.47 -3.38 -32.96
CA THR A 346 -6.21 -2.39 -33.75
C THR A 346 -7.38 -1.78 -32.96
N SER A 347 -7.82 -0.57 -33.31
CA SER A 347 -9.03 0.04 -32.74
C SER A 347 -10.29 -0.84 -32.91
N ALA A 348 -10.34 -1.65 -33.96
CA ALA A 348 -11.42 -2.62 -34.17
C ALA A 348 -11.38 -3.75 -33.11
N THR A 349 -10.20 -4.28 -32.80
CA THR A 349 -10.03 -5.24 -31.70
C THR A 349 -10.43 -4.62 -30.35
N GLN A 350 -10.03 -3.37 -30.09
CA GLN A 350 -10.45 -2.65 -28.88
C GLN A 350 -11.98 -2.52 -28.81
N SER A 351 -12.62 -2.10 -29.89
CA SER A 351 -14.08 -1.96 -29.95
C SER A 351 -14.79 -3.29 -29.70
N ARG A 352 -14.29 -4.39 -30.26
CA ARG A 352 -14.83 -5.73 -30.03
C ARG A 352 -14.66 -6.17 -28.58
N PHE A 353 -13.52 -5.85 -27.94
CA PHE A 353 -13.28 -6.15 -26.53
C PHE A 353 -14.27 -5.38 -25.65
N GLU A 354 -14.39 -4.06 -25.84
CA GLU A 354 -15.32 -3.18 -25.10
C GLU A 354 -16.80 -3.57 -25.28
N LYS A 355 -17.14 -4.30 -26.35
CA LYS A 355 -18.48 -4.87 -26.62
C LYS A 355 -18.65 -6.32 -26.13
N GLY A 356 -17.64 -6.91 -25.48
CA GLY A 356 -17.65 -8.29 -25.01
C GLY A 356 -17.57 -9.35 -26.13
N GLN A 357 -17.22 -8.95 -27.35
CA GLN A 357 -17.15 -9.83 -28.53
C GLN A 357 -15.78 -10.53 -28.69
N THR A 358 -14.80 -10.17 -27.87
CA THR A 358 -13.50 -10.82 -27.77
C THR A 358 -12.91 -10.61 -26.38
N GLN A 359 -11.82 -11.29 -26.06
CA GLN A 359 -11.07 -11.13 -24.81
C GLN A 359 -9.63 -10.74 -25.13
N LEU A 360 -9.08 -9.82 -24.34
CA LEU A 360 -7.65 -9.52 -24.38
C LEU A 360 -6.88 -10.61 -23.60
N GLY A 361 -5.65 -10.87 -24.04
CA GLY A 361 -4.69 -11.66 -23.27
C GLY A 361 -4.22 -10.92 -22.02
N PHE A 362 -3.49 -11.60 -21.14
CA PHE A 362 -3.01 -11.06 -19.88
C PHE A 362 -2.06 -9.88 -20.09
N LYS A 363 -1.06 -10.00 -20.98
CA LYS A 363 -0.13 -8.89 -21.28
C LYS A 363 -0.86 -7.72 -21.94
N ALA A 364 -1.74 -7.99 -22.90
CA ALA A 364 -2.56 -6.97 -23.53
C ALA A 364 -3.45 -6.22 -22.51
N SER A 365 -4.01 -6.94 -21.54
CA SER A 365 -4.83 -6.35 -20.48
C SER A 365 -4.02 -5.40 -19.58
N LEU A 366 -2.80 -5.79 -19.19
CA LEU A 366 -1.91 -4.91 -18.43
C LEU A 366 -1.51 -3.66 -19.21
N LYS A 367 -1.23 -3.79 -20.52
CA LYS A 367 -0.96 -2.65 -21.40
C LYS A 367 -2.17 -1.71 -21.49
N LEU A 368 -3.38 -2.26 -21.58
CA LEU A 368 -4.61 -1.46 -21.57
C LEU A 368 -4.79 -0.71 -20.24
N LEU A 369 -4.50 -1.35 -19.10
CA LEU A 369 -4.53 -0.66 -17.81
C LEU A 369 -3.56 0.53 -17.77
N ASN A 370 -2.33 0.36 -18.27
CA ASN A 370 -1.37 1.46 -18.34
C ASN A 370 -1.85 2.59 -19.27
N ALA A 371 -2.43 2.23 -20.43
CA ALA A 371 -3.01 3.21 -21.35
C ALA A 371 -4.20 3.99 -20.75
N LEU A 372 -4.87 3.42 -19.75
CA LEU A 372 -5.95 4.04 -18.98
C LEU A 372 -5.48 4.62 -17.63
N LEU A 373 -4.18 4.61 -17.35
CA LEU A 373 -3.60 5.05 -16.06
C LEU A 373 -4.25 4.37 -14.83
N LEU A 374 -4.55 3.08 -14.97
CA LEU A 374 -5.12 2.24 -13.91
C LEU A 374 -4.03 1.41 -13.23
N ASP A 375 -4.13 1.27 -11.92
CA ASP A 375 -3.28 0.36 -11.14
C ASP A 375 -3.49 -1.09 -11.63
N TYR A 376 -2.40 -1.82 -11.80
CA TYR A 376 -2.37 -3.24 -12.13
C TYR A 376 -3.23 -4.07 -11.15
N LYS A 377 -3.39 -3.61 -9.90
CA LYS A 377 -4.24 -4.24 -8.87
C LYS A 377 -5.69 -4.39 -9.33
N PHE A 378 -6.16 -3.53 -10.23
CA PHE A 378 -7.52 -3.62 -10.77
C PHE A 378 -7.77 -4.94 -11.52
N LEU A 379 -6.83 -5.36 -12.36
CA LEU A 379 -6.88 -6.68 -13.01
C LEU A 379 -6.74 -7.81 -11.96
N PHE A 380 -5.98 -7.59 -10.90
CA PHE A 380 -5.77 -8.61 -9.88
C PHE A 380 -6.95 -8.82 -8.94
N GLY A 381 -7.77 -7.80 -8.70
CA GLY A 381 -9.00 -7.93 -7.91
C GLY A 381 -9.96 -8.99 -8.45
N VAL A 382 -9.92 -9.28 -9.77
CA VAL A 382 -10.71 -10.38 -10.37
C VAL A 382 -9.93 -11.70 -10.46
N MET A 383 -8.60 -11.67 -10.38
CA MET A 383 -7.76 -12.85 -10.50
C MET A 383 -7.44 -13.52 -9.17
N PHE A 384 -7.50 -12.80 -8.05
CA PHE A 384 -7.25 -13.38 -6.73
C PHE A 384 -8.49 -13.29 -5.85
N ASP A 385 -8.97 -14.46 -5.44
CA ASP A 385 -9.77 -14.57 -4.24
C ASP A 385 -8.81 -14.95 -3.11
N SER A 386 -8.69 -14.10 -2.08
CA SER A 386 -7.97 -14.46 -0.87
C SER A 386 -8.72 -15.61 -0.17
N PRO A 387 -8.02 -16.68 0.26
CA PRO A 387 -8.64 -17.75 1.05
C PRO A 387 -9.36 -17.21 2.29
N GLU A 388 -8.84 -16.15 2.91
CA GLU A 388 -9.44 -15.46 4.05
C GLU A 388 -10.80 -14.82 3.68
N THR A 389 -10.87 -14.12 2.54
CA THR A 389 -12.13 -13.58 2.02
C THR A 389 -13.13 -14.68 1.67
N ALA A 390 -12.67 -15.77 1.06
CA ALA A 390 -13.51 -16.92 0.74
C ALA A 390 -14.09 -17.55 2.02
N LEU A 391 -13.27 -17.67 3.08
CA LEU A 391 -13.70 -18.16 4.39
C LEU A 391 -14.73 -17.23 5.04
N SER A 392 -14.52 -15.91 5.06
CA SER A 392 -15.50 -14.96 5.60
C SER A 392 -16.86 -15.09 4.90
N LYS A 393 -16.88 -15.06 3.56
CA LYS A 393 -18.10 -15.27 2.77
C LYS A 393 -18.75 -16.63 3.07
N ARG A 394 -17.94 -17.67 3.26
CA ARG A 394 -18.46 -19.01 3.59
C ARG A 394 -19.09 -19.04 4.99
N ILE A 395 -18.53 -18.34 5.97
CA ILE A 395 -19.09 -18.24 7.32
C ILE A 395 -20.47 -17.59 7.28
N GLU A 396 -20.62 -16.50 6.51
CA GLU A 396 -21.90 -15.82 6.29
C GLU A 396 -22.95 -16.76 5.67
N GLN A 397 -22.56 -17.54 4.67
CA GLN A 397 -23.43 -18.50 3.97
C GLN A 397 -23.69 -19.80 4.74
N THR A 398 -22.91 -20.08 5.79
CA THR A 398 -23.03 -21.33 6.55
C THR A 398 -24.02 -21.14 7.69
N HIS A 399 -25.08 -21.96 7.70
CA HIS A 399 -26.03 -22.05 8.81
C HIS A 399 -25.50 -22.98 9.90
N GLY A 400 -25.76 -22.65 11.16
CA GLY A 400 -25.35 -23.44 12.31
C GLY A 400 -26.00 -22.97 13.61
N PRO A 401 -25.98 -23.80 14.67
CA PRO A 401 -26.62 -23.50 15.95
C PRO A 401 -25.99 -22.31 16.68
N ASP A 402 -24.71 -22.06 16.45
CA ASP A 402 -23.99 -20.88 16.95
C ASP A 402 -22.89 -20.45 15.96
N PHE A 403 -22.32 -19.27 16.19
CA PHE A 403 -21.26 -18.72 15.34
C PHE A 403 -19.99 -19.58 15.32
N THR A 404 -19.65 -20.24 16.43
CA THR A 404 -18.47 -21.11 16.51
C THR A 404 -18.61 -22.30 15.57
N GLN A 405 -19.78 -22.94 15.55
CA GLN A 405 -20.04 -24.05 14.65
C GLN A 405 -20.08 -23.63 13.18
N ARG A 406 -20.61 -22.43 12.89
CA ARG A 406 -20.57 -21.85 11.53
C ARG A 406 -19.13 -21.69 11.06
N VAL A 407 -18.25 -21.14 11.90
CA VAL A 407 -16.82 -20.97 11.60
C VAL A 407 -16.13 -22.32 11.35
N LYS A 408 -16.36 -23.33 12.20
CA LYS A 408 -15.76 -24.66 12.04
C LYS A 408 -16.18 -25.34 10.72
N VAL A 409 -17.47 -25.30 10.39
CA VAL A 409 -17.99 -25.92 9.16
C VAL A 409 -17.47 -25.19 7.92
N ALA A 410 -17.46 -23.85 7.94
CA ALA A 410 -16.92 -23.05 6.86
C ALA A 410 -15.43 -23.33 6.64
N LEU A 411 -14.63 -23.35 7.72
CA LEU A 411 -13.20 -23.65 7.66
C LEU A 411 -12.92 -25.04 7.08
N ALA A 412 -13.64 -26.08 7.52
CA ALA A 412 -13.46 -27.44 7.01
C ALA A 412 -13.71 -27.52 5.50
N ARG A 413 -14.72 -26.80 5.00
CA ARG A 413 -15.04 -26.73 3.56
C ARG A 413 -13.94 -26.04 2.77
N GLU A 414 -13.44 -24.89 3.25
CA GLU A 414 -12.37 -24.16 2.57
C GLU A 414 -11.06 -24.95 2.56
N ILE A 415 -10.69 -25.62 3.67
CA ILE A 415 -9.52 -26.51 3.72
C ILE A 415 -9.62 -27.69 2.74
N ALA A 416 -10.84 -28.22 2.54
CA ALA A 416 -11.08 -29.29 1.57
C ALA A 416 -10.92 -28.81 0.12
N ALA A 417 -11.23 -27.53 -0.14
CA ALA A 417 -11.09 -26.92 -1.46
C ALA A 417 -9.65 -26.51 -1.82
N LEU A 418 -8.74 -26.40 -0.82
CA LEU A 418 -7.36 -26.01 -1.07
C LEU A 418 -6.60 -26.99 -1.98
N PRO A 419 -5.79 -26.49 -2.94
CA PRO A 419 -4.85 -27.31 -3.71
C PRO A 419 -3.88 -28.05 -2.77
N LYS A 420 -3.71 -29.36 -2.95
CA LYS A 420 -2.79 -30.17 -2.12
C LYS A 420 -1.33 -30.10 -2.56
N THR A 421 -1.08 -29.64 -3.78
CA THR A 421 0.26 -29.55 -4.38
C THR A 421 0.52 -28.10 -4.81
N PRO A 422 1.71 -27.55 -4.50
CA PRO A 422 2.78 -28.18 -3.73
C PRO A 422 2.49 -28.19 -2.22
N ARG A 423 2.92 -29.26 -1.52
CA ARG A 423 2.51 -29.56 -0.13
C ARG A 423 2.88 -28.44 0.85
N ASN A 424 4.02 -27.80 0.67
CA ASN A 424 4.48 -26.68 1.49
C ASN A 424 3.51 -25.49 1.43
N LEU A 425 2.98 -25.16 0.24
CA LEU A 425 2.01 -24.08 0.07
C LEU A 425 0.64 -24.44 0.64
N TYR A 426 0.20 -25.69 0.47
CA TYR A 426 -0.98 -26.20 1.14
C TYR A 426 -0.92 -26.01 2.66
N LEU A 427 0.21 -26.37 3.28
CA LEU A 427 0.41 -26.25 4.72
C LEU A 427 0.40 -24.80 5.21
N MET A 428 1.02 -23.87 4.46
CA MET A 428 0.94 -22.44 4.78
C MET A 428 -0.48 -21.89 4.68
N GLN A 429 -1.23 -22.23 3.62
CA GLN A 429 -2.63 -21.81 3.47
C GLN A 429 -3.54 -22.42 4.55
N TYR A 430 -3.30 -23.67 4.93
CA TYR A 430 -3.98 -24.32 6.04
C TYR A 430 -3.79 -23.56 7.35
N GLY A 431 -2.56 -23.13 7.63
CA GLY A 431 -2.24 -22.29 8.78
C GLY A 431 -2.94 -20.93 8.76
N VAL A 432 -2.91 -20.24 7.62
CA VAL A 432 -3.56 -18.93 7.40
C VAL A 432 -5.07 -19.02 7.65
N LEU A 433 -5.75 -19.99 7.05
CA LEU A 433 -7.19 -20.18 7.25
C LEU A 433 -7.53 -20.48 8.73
N GLY A 434 -6.70 -21.28 9.40
CA GLY A 434 -6.84 -21.55 10.83
C GLY A 434 -6.72 -20.29 11.69
N ARG A 435 -5.73 -19.44 11.43
CA ARG A 435 -5.56 -18.16 12.14
C ARG A 435 -6.68 -17.17 11.84
N HIS A 436 -7.17 -17.14 10.61
CA HIS A 436 -8.34 -16.31 10.24
C HIS A 436 -9.59 -16.76 10.99
N ALA A 437 -9.85 -18.07 11.06
CA ALA A 437 -10.96 -18.61 11.85
C ALA A 437 -10.86 -18.28 13.35
N ILE A 438 -9.65 -18.32 13.93
CA ILE A 438 -9.41 -17.84 15.30
C ILE A 438 -9.76 -16.35 15.43
N GLY A 439 -9.34 -15.53 14.46
CA GLY A 439 -9.66 -14.10 14.42
C GLY A 439 -11.17 -13.82 14.38
N GLN A 440 -11.92 -14.56 13.56
CA GLN A 440 -13.38 -14.46 13.48
C GLN A 440 -14.05 -14.74 14.83
N LEU A 441 -13.60 -15.77 15.56
CA LEU A 441 -14.12 -16.05 16.89
C LEU A 441 -13.78 -14.94 17.89
N THR A 442 -12.57 -14.38 17.81
CA THR A 442 -12.15 -13.27 18.67
C THR A 442 -12.99 -12.02 18.43
N TRP A 443 -13.28 -11.69 17.17
CA TRP A 443 -14.18 -10.59 16.81
C TRP A 443 -15.62 -10.81 17.31
N HIS A 444 -16.05 -12.06 17.42
CA HIS A 444 -17.34 -12.43 18.00
C HIS A 444 -17.30 -12.69 19.52
N GLY A 445 -16.38 -12.02 20.23
CA GLY A 445 -16.39 -11.92 21.69
C GLY A 445 -15.66 -13.05 22.43
N LYS A 446 -14.94 -13.94 21.73
CA LYS A 446 -14.03 -14.89 22.40
C LYS A 446 -12.71 -14.22 22.73
N THR A 447 -12.10 -14.59 23.85
CA THR A 447 -10.68 -14.24 24.06
C THR A 447 -9.82 -14.99 23.05
N PHE A 448 -8.63 -14.45 22.76
CA PHE A 448 -7.69 -15.11 21.85
C PHE A 448 -7.33 -16.53 22.30
N ALA A 449 -7.14 -16.74 23.62
CA ALA A 449 -6.84 -18.04 24.20
C ALA A 449 -7.98 -19.06 24.01
N GLU A 450 -9.23 -18.65 24.26
CA GLU A 450 -10.41 -19.50 24.02
C GLU A 450 -10.56 -19.85 22.54
N ALA A 451 -10.44 -18.87 21.65
CA ALA A 451 -10.50 -19.09 20.21
C ALA A 451 -9.40 -20.07 19.75
N CYS A 452 -8.18 -19.94 20.28
CA CYS A 452 -7.09 -20.88 20.03
C CYS A 452 -7.41 -22.30 20.49
N ALA A 453 -7.97 -22.46 21.69
CA ALA A 453 -8.38 -23.77 22.22
C ALA A 453 -9.50 -24.40 21.40
N ILE A 454 -10.51 -23.62 21.00
CA ILE A 454 -11.67 -24.06 20.21
C ILE A 454 -11.24 -24.59 18.82
N MET A 455 -10.28 -23.91 18.20
CA MET A 455 -9.83 -24.21 16.84
C MET A 455 -8.65 -25.19 16.81
N GLY A 456 -7.96 -25.42 17.93
CA GLY A 456 -6.75 -26.23 17.98
C GLY A 456 -5.57 -25.53 17.34
N ALA A 457 -5.27 -24.29 17.76
CA ALA A 457 -4.24 -23.40 17.19
C ALA A 457 -2.90 -24.08 16.87
N LYS A 458 -2.45 -25.01 17.72
CA LYS A 458 -1.18 -25.73 17.56
C LYS A 458 -1.05 -26.43 16.21
N GLN A 459 -2.09 -27.07 15.70
CA GLN A 459 -2.01 -27.78 14.41
C GLN A 459 -1.78 -26.83 13.23
N TYR A 460 -2.32 -25.61 13.32
CA TYR A 460 -2.14 -24.58 12.31
C TYR A 460 -0.75 -23.96 12.38
N ALA A 461 -0.24 -23.71 13.60
CA ALA A 461 1.13 -23.27 13.83
C ALA A 461 2.15 -24.30 13.29
N ASP A 462 2.01 -25.56 13.69
CA ASP A 462 2.90 -26.65 13.27
C ASP A 462 2.86 -26.84 11.74
N ALA A 463 1.68 -26.72 11.12
CA ALA A 463 1.53 -26.75 9.66
C ALA A 463 2.23 -25.56 8.98
N THR A 464 2.04 -24.32 9.46
CA THR A 464 2.73 -23.14 8.95
C THR A 464 4.24 -23.34 8.99
N VAL A 465 4.80 -23.75 10.14
CA VAL A 465 6.24 -23.98 10.31
C VAL A 465 6.73 -25.02 9.30
N ALA A 466 6.06 -26.18 9.23
CA ALA A 466 6.42 -27.23 8.28
C ALA A 466 6.35 -26.76 6.82
N GLY A 467 5.34 -25.94 6.49
CA GLY A 467 5.18 -25.35 5.16
C GLY A 467 6.32 -24.38 4.81
N ILE A 468 6.68 -23.48 5.72
CA ILE A 468 7.77 -22.52 5.50
C ILE A 468 9.11 -23.25 5.38
N LEU A 469 9.44 -24.14 6.32
CA LEU A 469 10.71 -24.89 6.33
C LEU A 469 10.87 -25.82 5.11
N ALA A 470 9.77 -26.30 4.54
CA ALA A 470 9.79 -27.09 3.31
C ALA A 470 9.89 -26.22 2.03
N THR A 471 9.81 -24.89 2.15
CA THR A 471 9.86 -23.99 1.00
C THR A 471 11.30 -23.67 0.63
N ARG A 472 11.72 -24.13 -0.55
CA ARG A 472 13.09 -23.95 -1.05
C ARG A 472 13.43 -22.47 -1.33
N TRP A 473 12.49 -21.72 -1.90
CA TRP A 473 12.68 -20.31 -2.22
C TRP A 473 11.49 -19.52 -1.72
N ILE A 474 11.75 -18.62 -0.77
CA ILE A 474 10.73 -17.80 -0.13
C ILE A 474 10.38 -16.62 -1.02
N ARG A 475 9.07 -16.46 -1.28
CA ARG A 475 8.46 -15.38 -2.06
C ARG A 475 7.69 -14.39 -1.19
N VAL A 476 7.40 -13.19 -1.70
CA VAL A 476 6.75 -12.13 -0.91
C VAL A 476 5.40 -12.62 -0.38
N SER A 477 4.65 -13.36 -1.19
CA SER A 477 3.40 -13.99 -0.74
C SER A 477 3.58 -14.97 0.40
N ASP A 478 4.71 -15.68 0.49
CA ASP A 478 4.98 -16.60 1.60
C ASP A 478 5.25 -15.82 2.89
N VAL A 479 5.97 -14.70 2.79
CA VAL A 479 6.21 -13.79 3.91
C VAL A 479 4.91 -13.19 4.42
N HIS A 480 3.98 -12.82 3.52
CA HIS A 480 2.66 -12.32 3.92
C HIS A 480 1.79 -13.41 4.58
N ARG A 481 1.80 -14.65 4.07
CA ARG A 481 1.13 -15.77 4.72
C ARG A 481 1.71 -16.06 6.10
N MET A 482 3.03 -15.96 6.22
CA MET A 482 3.72 -16.08 7.50
C MET A 482 3.26 -14.97 8.45
N LEU A 483 3.24 -13.71 8.02
CA LEU A 483 2.77 -12.57 8.82
C LEU A 483 1.36 -12.84 9.40
N ASN A 484 0.46 -13.39 8.57
CA ASN A 484 -0.90 -13.78 8.97
C ASN A 484 -0.96 -14.93 9.98
N THR A 485 0.14 -15.59 10.31
CA THR A 485 0.19 -16.75 11.22
C THR A 485 1.18 -16.60 12.37
N LEU A 486 1.97 -15.51 12.41
CA LEU A 486 3.00 -15.29 13.44
C LEU A 486 2.44 -15.32 14.87
N GLY A 487 1.24 -14.77 15.08
CA GLY A 487 0.61 -14.78 16.40
C GLY A 487 0.21 -16.16 16.92
N LEU A 488 0.37 -17.22 16.13
CA LEU A 488 0.21 -18.62 16.57
C LEU A 488 1.53 -19.32 16.90
N LEU A 489 2.66 -18.75 16.50
CA LEU A 489 3.95 -19.40 16.66
C LEU A 489 4.49 -19.16 18.07
N ASP A 490 5.09 -20.19 18.64
CA ASP A 490 5.94 -20.00 19.81
C ASP A 490 7.31 -19.41 19.42
N LYS A 491 8.11 -19.07 20.44
CA LYS A 491 9.44 -18.51 20.27
C LYS A 491 10.35 -19.38 19.38
N GLU A 492 10.40 -20.68 19.63
CA GLU A 492 11.32 -21.57 18.92
C GLU A 492 10.89 -21.78 17.47
N GLN A 493 9.58 -21.90 17.25
CA GLN A 493 8.98 -21.94 15.92
C GLN A 493 9.31 -20.67 15.13
N TYR A 494 9.15 -19.49 15.74
CA TYR A 494 9.51 -18.23 15.11
C TYR A 494 11.00 -18.16 14.75
N VAL A 495 11.92 -18.57 15.65
CA VAL A 495 13.37 -18.60 15.36
C VAL A 495 13.68 -19.46 14.14
N GLN A 496 13.11 -20.66 14.08
CA GLN A 496 13.34 -21.61 12.98
C GLN A 496 12.85 -21.01 11.66
N VAL A 497 11.61 -20.51 11.67
CA VAL A 497 10.97 -19.88 10.52
C VAL A 497 11.75 -18.66 10.04
N TRP A 498 12.12 -17.73 10.94
CA TRP A 498 12.83 -16.51 10.60
C TRP A 498 14.20 -16.78 9.96
N ARG A 499 14.98 -17.69 10.57
CA ARG A 499 16.28 -18.12 10.01
C ARG A 499 16.13 -18.74 8.62
N HIS A 500 15.12 -19.57 8.45
CA HIS A 500 14.83 -20.19 7.16
C HIS A 500 14.47 -19.14 6.11
N VAL A 501 13.59 -18.21 6.46
CA VAL A 501 13.17 -17.11 5.59
C VAL A 501 14.35 -16.28 5.11
N LEU A 502 15.23 -15.85 6.01
CA LEU A 502 16.41 -15.07 5.64
C LEU A 502 17.42 -15.85 4.79
N SER A 503 17.55 -17.16 4.99
CA SER A 503 18.50 -18.00 4.22
C SER A 503 17.97 -18.48 2.87
N HIS A 504 16.64 -18.43 2.66
CA HIS A 504 15.99 -18.96 1.47
C HIS A 504 15.20 -17.89 0.68
N THR A 505 15.21 -16.62 1.10
CA THR A 505 14.61 -15.53 0.33
C THR A 505 15.50 -15.13 -0.86
N ARG A 506 14.85 -14.79 -1.97
CA ARG A 506 15.47 -14.14 -3.14
C ARG A 506 15.00 -12.71 -3.37
N ILE A 507 14.17 -12.23 -2.45
CA ILE A 507 13.61 -10.88 -2.46
C ILE A 507 14.63 -9.99 -1.79
N ASP A 508 14.69 -8.73 -2.20
CA ASP A 508 15.38 -7.73 -1.40
C ASP A 508 14.62 -7.49 -0.08
N SER A 509 15.01 -8.25 0.94
CA SER A 509 14.43 -8.16 2.28
C SER A 509 14.57 -6.78 2.93
N ARG A 510 15.45 -5.91 2.39
CA ARG A 510 15.67 -4.58 2.95
C ARG A 510 14.64 -3.57 2.46
N SER A 511 14.04 -3.78 1.29
CA SER A 511 13.09 -2.83 0.69
C SER A 511 11.63 -3.24 0.77
N ASP A 512 11.34 -4.41 1.36
CA ASP A 512 9.99 -4.95 1.45
C ASP A 512 9.41 -4.78 2.86
N GLY A 513 8.34 -3.99 2.97
CA GLY A 513 7.70 -3.67 4.25
C GLY A 513 7.18 -4.88 5.02
N ALA A 514 6.88 -6.01 4.37
CA ALA A 514 6.42 -7.20 5.08
C ALA A 514 7.53 -7.89 5.87
N PHE A 515 8.79 -7.82 5.40
CA PHE A 515 9.90 -8.28 6.23
C PHE A 515 10.07 -7.40 7.47
N GLY A 516 9.83 -6.09 7.34
CA GLY A 516 9.81 -5.16 8.47
C GLY A 516 8.72 -5.52 9.47
N ALA A 517 7.50 -5.78 9.00
CA ALA A 517 6.40 -6.21 9.86
C ALA A 517 6.69 -7.55 10.57
N VAL A 518 7.28 -8.52 9.87
CA VAL A 518 7.69 -9.81 10.45
C VAL A 518 8.78 -9.64 11.50
N ALA A 519 9.78 -8.80 11.23
CA ALA A 519 10.84 -8.50 12.18
C ALA A 519 10.27 -7.81 13.43
N THR A 520 9.36 -6.85 13.26
CA THR A 520 8.63 -6.19 14.35
C THR A 520 7.89 -7.19 15.24
N GLN A 521 7.15 -8.13 14.66
CA GLN A 521 6.49 -9.20 15.42
C GLN A 521 7.50 -10.11 16.14
N GLY A 522 8.64 -10.38 15.52
CA GLY A 522 9.74 -11.13 16.15
C GLY A 522 10.32 -10.45 17.38
N VAL A 523 10.47 -9.13 17.34
CA VAL A 523 10.92 -8.36 18.50
C VAL A 523 9.94 -8.53 19.65
N ILE A 524 8.62 -8.58 19.39
CA ILE A 524 7.60 -8.79 20.45
C ILE A 524 7.81 -10.15 21.11
N ILE A 525 7.95 -11.19 20.30
CA ILE A 525 8.17 -12.57 20.76
C ILE A 525 9.48 -12.67 21.59
N TYR A 526 10.57 -12.10 21.09
CA TYR A 526 11.87 -12.17 21.77
C TYR A 526 11.98 -11.26 22.98
N TYR A 527 11.25 -10.15 22.99
CA TYR A 527 11.12 -9.29 24.15
C TYR A 527 10.45 -10.03 25.30
N GLN A 528 9.30 -10.66 25.05
CA GLN A 528 8.57 -11.46 26.04
C GLN A 528 9.43 -12.62 26.59
N ALA A 529 10.28 -13.20 25.74
CA ALA A 529 11.20 -14.27 26.12
C ALA A 529 12.57 -13.78 26.62
N THR A 530 12.81 -12.46 26.65
CA THR A 530 14.06 -11.82 27.11
C THR A 530 15.32 -12.28 26.36
N ASP A 531 15.20 -12.54 25.06
CA ASP A 531 16.28 -13.08 24.22
C ASP A 531 17.13 -11.97 23.56
N VAL A 532 18.09 -11.43 24.33
CA VAL A 532 18.93 -10.30 23.91
C VAL A 532 19.73 -10.59 22.62
N VAL A 533 20.20 -11.82 22.44
CA VAL A 533 20.99 -12.19 21.25
C VAL A 533 20.14 -12.07 20.00
N ARG A 534 18.89 -12.53 20.05
CA ARG A 534 17.95 -12.44 18.93
C ARG A 534 17.45 -11.02 18.69
N LEU A 535 17.19 -10.26 19.75
CA LEU A 535 16.85 -8.85 19.64
C LEU A 535 17.95 -8.07 18.90
N ARG A 536 19.23 -8.33 19.22
CA ARG A 536 20.36 -7.72 18.51
C ARG A 536 20.40 -8.08 17.02
N GLN A 537 20.07 -9.33 16.67
CA GLN A 537 20.00 -9.76 15.27
C GLN A 537 18.87 -9.06 14.51
N LEU A 538 17.68 -8.97 15.11
CA LEU A 538 16.55 -8.26 14.50
C LEU A 538 16.82 -6.77 14.39
N TRP A 539 17.48 -6.15 15.37
CA TRP A 539 17.88 -4.75 15.28
C TRP A 539 18.85 -4.48 14.13
N GLY A 540 19.88 -5.33 13.99
CA GLY A 540 20.80 -5.25 12.86
C GLY A 540 20.10 -5.41 11.51
N PHE A 541 19.00 -6.17 11.46
CA PHE A 541 18.15 -6.27 10.28
C PHE A 541 17.33 -5.00 10.04
N LEU A 542 16.60 -4.51 11.06
CA LEU A 542 15.74 -3.33 10.98
C LEU A 542 16.52 -2.06 10.58
N THR A 543 17.70 -1.86 11.16
CA THR A 543 18.61 -0.73 10.84
C THR A 543 19.19 -0.80 9.43
N GLN A 544 19.14 -1.96 8.77
CA GLN A 544 19.57 -2.15 7.39
C GLN A 544 18.42 -2.09 6.38
N MET A 545 17.17 -2.07 6.84
CA MET A 545 16.04 -1.88 5.94
C MET A 545 16.08 -0.49 5.34
N THR A 546 15.76 -0.38 4.05
CA THR A 546 15.79 0.89 3.33
C THR A 546 14.82 1.88 3.96
N GLU A 547 15.21 3.15 3.96
CA GLU A 547 14.51 4.28 4.60
C GLU A 547 13.05 4.51 4.16
N ILE A 548 12.57 3.82 3.13
CA ILE A 548 11.26 4.07 2.53
C ILE A 548 10.31 2.94 2.90
N PHE A 549 9.53 3.17 3.95
CA PHE A 549 8.39 2.35 4.35
C PHE A 549 7.09 3.08 4.05
N GLN A 550 5.99 2.35 3.93
CA GLN A 550 4.68 2.98 3.95
C GLN A 550 4.49 3.73 5.29
N PRO A 551 3.93 4.95 5.30
CA PRO A 551 3.68 5.74 6.50
C PRO A 551 2.98 4.97 7.62
N THR A 552 2.09 4.04 7.26
CA THR A 552 1.38 3.18 8.21
C THR A 552 2.27 2.19 8.98
N LEU A 553 3.44 1.82 8.43
CA LEU A 553 4.37 0.87 9.04
C LEU A 553 5.54 1.53 9.78
N ILE A 554 5.84 2.79 9.48
CA ILE A 554 7.00 3.50 10.04
C ILE A 554 6.94 3.60 11.56
N PRO A 555 5.80 3.95 12.19
CA PRO A 555 5.75 4.04 13.65
C PRO A 555 6.00 2.68 14.31
N SER A 556 5.49 1.58 13.73
CA SER A 556 5.75 0.21 14.22
C SER A 556 7.25 -0.13 14.18
N VAL A 557 7.90 0.14 13.04
CA VAL A 557 9.33 -0.15 12.85
C VAL A 557 10.19 0.72 13.78
N THR A 558 9.87 2.01 13.87
CA THR A 558 10.58 2.97 14.73
C THR A 558 10.45 2.58 16.20
N GLY A 559 9.23 2.29 16.67
CA GLY A 559 8.99 1.82 18.04
C GLY A 559 9.75 0.54 18.35
N THR A 560 9.76 -0.41 17.41
CA THR A 560 10.50 -1.67 17.51
C THR A 560 12.01 -1.46 17.60
N GLU A 561 12.56 -0.56 16.79
CA GLU A 561 13.98 -0.21 16.82
C GLU A 561 14.37 0.38 18.17
N MET A 562 13.57 1.33 18.67
CA MET A 562 13.77 1.94 19.99
C MET A 562 13.73 0.88 21.11
N VAL A 563 12.84 -0.11 21.02
CA VAL A 563 12.77 -1.20 22.00
C VAL A 563 14.00 -2.07 21.95
N CYS A 564 14.47 -2.42 20.75
CA CYS A 564 15.74 -3.14 20.64
C CYS A 564 16.86 -2.33 21.28
N ARG A 565 16.93 -1.02 21.00
CA ARG A 565 17.94 -0.09 21.54
C ARG A 565 17.97 -0.10 23.07
N LEU A 566 16.81 -0.16 23.74
CA LEU A 566 16.73 -0.27 25.20
C LEU A 566 17.47 -1.49 25.76
N PHE A 567 17.44 -2.64 25.08
CA PHE A 567 18.16 -3.84 25.53
C PHE A 567 19.65 -3.78 25.27
N MET A 568 20.05 -3.12 24.19
CA MET A 568 21.46 -3.11 23.78
C MET A 568 22.25 -1.99 24.44
N TYR A 569 21.58 -0.91 24.81
CA TYR A 569 22.17 0.29 25.41
C TYR A 569 21.34 0.71 26.64
N PRO A 570 21.29 -0.12 27.70
CA PRO A 570 20.54 0.20 28.91
C PRO A 570 21.00 1.52 29.56
N GLU A 571 22.25 1.93 29.36
CA GLU A 571 22.77 3.23 29.81
C GLU A 571 22.12 4.43 29.10
N GLN A 572 21.51 4.22 27.92
CA GLN A 572 20.77 5.23 27.15
C GLN A 572 19.26 5.16 27.40
N ALA A 573 18.81 4.33 28.34
CA ALA A 573 17.39 4.02 28.53
C ALA A 573 16.52 5.27 28.69
N ASP A 574 16.91 6.22 29.55
CA ASP A 574 16.12 7.44 29.76
C ASP A 574 15.95 8.25 28.46
N THR A 575 16.99 8.33 27.62
CA THR A 575 16.90 9.06 26.33
C THR A 575 16.03 8.33 25.31
N THR A 576 16.10 6.99 25.26
CA THR A 576 15.29 6.19 24.34
C THR A 576 13.82 6.15 24.75
N ILE A 577 13.54 6.07 26.06
CA ILE A 577 12.19 6.20 26.61
C ILE A 577 11.61 7.59 26.29
N ALA A 578 12.40 8.65 26.50
CA ALA A 578 11.96 10.00 26.15
C ALA A 578 11.64 10.13 24.65
N ALA A 579 12.41 9.45 23.78
CA ALA A 579 12.12 9.39 22.35
C ALA A 579 10.82 8.61 22.05
N LEU A 580 10.60 7.47 22.71
CA LEU A 580 9.34 6.71 22.59
C LEU A 580 8.13 7.55 23.01
N TYR A 581 8.23 8.28 24.13
CA TYR A 581 7.14 9.17 24.56
C TYR A 581 6.90 10.32 23.59
N ARG A 582 7.96 10.91 23.01
CA ARG A 582 7.81 11.93 21.97
C ARG A 582 7.14 11.36 20.72
N ALA A 583 7.54 10.17 20.27
CA ALA A 583 6.91 9.50 19.13
C ALA A 583 5.43 9.17 19.40
N GLN A 584 5.12 8.69 20.60
CA GLN A 584 3.75 8.43 21.04
C GLN A 584 2.91 9.70 21.06
N GLN A 585 3.42 10.78 21.66
CA GLN A 585 2.74 12.07 21.70
C GLN A 585 2.54 12.65 20.30
N ALA A 586 3.56 12.57 19.44
CA ALA A 586 3.47 13.01 18.07
C ALA A 586 2.38 12.25 17.30
N MET A 587 2.27 10.92 17.47
CA MET A 587 1.16 10.16 16.90
C MET A 587 -0.19 10.63 17.45
N HIS A 588 -0.32 10.88 18.75
CA HIS A 588 -1.56 11.43 19.32
C HIS A 588 -1.92 12.78 18.72
N ASN A 589 -0.95 13.68 18.59
CA ASN A 589 -1.17 15.00 18.00
C ASN A 589 -1.61 14.90 16.53
N LEU A 590 -1.11 13.89 15.80
CA LEU A 590 -1.47 13.68 14.40
C LEU A 590 -2.84 13.02 14.23
N MET A 591 -3.22 12.14 15.15
CA MET A 591 -4.46 11.36 15.07
C MET A 591 -5.70 12.20 15.41
N PRO A 592 -6.86 11.94 14.78
CA PRO A 592 -8.09 12.64 15.11
C PRO A 592 -8.68 12.19 16.46
N THR A 593 -9.24 13.14 17.20
CA THR A 593 -9.71 13.01 18.60
C THR A 593 -10.70 11.86 18.87
N PRO A 594 -11.61 11.45 17.95
CA PRO A 594 -12.47 10.28 18.20
C PRO A 594 -11.75 8.92 18.13
N ALA A 595 -10.56 8.85 17.51
CA ALA A 595 -9.79 7.61 17.39
C ALA A 595 -9.08 7.20 18.70
N GLU A 596 -9.02 8.10 19.69
CA GLU A 596 -8.43 7.84 21.01
C GLU A 596 -9.21 6.82 21.84
N GLN A 597 -10.51 6.63 21.56
CA GLN A 597 -11.39 5.73 22.32
C GLN A 597 -11.50 4.32 21.73
N ALA A 598 -11.12 4.12 20.47
CA ALA A 598 -11.21 2.83 19.80
C ALA A 598 -9.87 2.10 19.89
N VAL A 599 -9.82 0.95 20.59
CA VAL A 599 -8.68 0.02 20.67
C VAL A 599 -7.90 0.04 19.35
N LEU A 600 -6.76 0.72 19.33
CA LEU A 600 -5.91 0.85 18.15
C LEU A 600 -5.50 -0.56 17.72
N PRO A 601 -5.43 -0.86 16.41
CA PRO A 601 -4.96 -2.16 15.97
C PRO A 601 -3.58 -2.42 16.61
N PRO A 602 -3.34 -3.66 17.08
CA PRO A 602 -2.23 -3.96 17.98
C PRO A 602 -0.81 -3.84 17.40
N ASP A 603 -0.62 -3.22 16.24
CA ASP A 603 0.57 -3.35 15.40
C ASP A 603 1.48 -2.11 15.34
N ALA A 604 0.96 -0.88 15.44
CA ALA A 604 1.81 0.32 15.49
C ALA A 604 1.87 0.95 16.87
N PHE A 605 0.71 1.24 17.42
CA PHE A 605 0.58 1.97 18.68
C PHE A 605 0.68 1.04 19.89
N THR A 606 0.05 -0.13 19.81
CA THR A 606 0.11 -1.12 20.87
C THR A 606 1.52 -1.68 21.03
N VAL A 607 2.34 -1.74 20.00
CA VAL A 607 3.75 -2.13 20.13
C VAL A 607 4.49 -1.12 21.02
N CYS A 608 4.45 0.17 20.70
CA CYS A 608 5.05 1.23 21.50
C CYS A 608 4.51 1.26 22.94
N ILE A 609 3.19 1.22 23.12
CA ILE A 609 2.55 1.26 24.45
C ILE A 609 2.82 0.00 25.26
N TYR A 610 2.67 -1.18 24.66
CA TYR A 610 2.91 -2.46 25.30
C TYR A 610 4.34 -2.51 25.84
N TYR A 611 5.33 -2.10 25.04
CA TYR A 611 6.70 -2.06 25.50
C TYR A 611 6.96 -0.99 26.55
N LEU A 612 6.34 0.19 26.44
CA LEU A 612 6.45 1.21 27.48
C LEU A 612 5.91 0.72 28.82
N ASP A 613 4.78 0.01 28.85
CA ASP A 613 4.19 -0.50 30.09
C ASP A 613 5.00 -1.65 30.69
N VAL A 614 5.48 -2.59 29.87
CA VAL A 614 6.38 -3.65 30.36
C VAL A 614 7.71 -3.05 30.82
N PHE A 615 8.20 -1.99 30.17
CA PHE A 615 9.41 -1.29 30.61
C PHE A 615 9.21 -0.50 31.91
N LYS A 616 8.07 0.17 32.11
CA LYS A 616 7.72 0.81 33.39
C LYS A 616 7.73 -0.22 34.51
N HIS A 617 7.16 -1.40 34.26
CA HIS A 617 7.19 -2.52 35.20
C HIS A 617 8.63 -3.00 35.47
N TRP A 618 9.49 -3.11 34.44
CA TRP A 618 10.91 -3.42 34.59
C TRP A 618 11.65 -2.39 35.46
N ARG A 619 11.48 -1.09 35.19
CA ARG A 619 12.15 -0.02 35.94
C ARG A 619 11.73 -0.03 37.40
N ALA A 620 10.46 -0.32 37.67
CA ALA A 620 9.92 -0.45 39.02
C ALA A 620 10.47 -1.69 39.76
N THR A 621 10.89 -2.73 39.04
CA THR A 621 11.33 -4.01 39.63
C THR A 621 12.85 -4.20 39.66
N ALA A 622 13.62 -3.38 38.94
CA ALA A 622 15.10 -3.35 38.93
C ALA A 622 15.79 -4.69 38.56
N VAL A 623 15.10 -5.58 37.84
CA VAL A 623 15.66 -6.86 37.36
C VAL A 623 15.79 -6.79 35.85
N LEU A 624 17.02 -6.61 35.33
CA LEU A 624 17.28 -6.92 33.92
C LEU A 624 17.21 -8.44 33.76
N PRO A 625 16.36 -8.96 32.86
CA PRO A 625 16.38 -10.37 32.56
C PRO A 625 17.73 -10.71 31.89
N GLY A 626 18.52 -11.56 32.55
CA GLY A 626 19.85 -11.96 32.10
C GLY A 626 21.03 -11.21 32.70
N SER A 627 20.84 -10.19 33.55
CA SER A 627 21.94 -9.67 34.36
C SER A 627 22.05 -10.50 35.64
N THR A 628 23.02 -11.42 35.72
CA THR A 628 23.58 -11.74 37.02
C THR A 628 24.12 -10.42 37.59
N ARG A 629 23.60 -9.98 38.74
CA ARG A 629 24.23 -8.87 39.47
C ARG A 629 25.69 -9.26 39.67
N PRO A 630 26.68 -8.40 39.33
CA PRO A 630 27.96 -8.53 40.00
C PRO A 630 27.66 -8.33 41.48
N GLU A 631 27.84 -9.39 42.28
CA GLU A 631 27.76 -9.32 43.73
C GLU A 631 28.67 -8.17 44.19
N ARG A 632 28.08 -7.22 44.93
CA ARG A 632 28.81 -6.16 45.61
C ARG A 632 29.26 -6.63 46.98
#